data_AF-A0A6S7DKX7-F1
#
_entry.id   AF-A0A6S7DKX7-F1
#
_cell.length_a   1.000
_cell.length_b   1.000
_cell.length_c   1.000
_cell.angle_alpha   90.00
_cell.angle_beta   90.00
_cell.angle_gamma   90.00
#
_symmetry.space_group_name_H-M   'P 1'
#
loop_
_entity.id
_entity.type
_entity.pdbx_description
1 polymer ?
#
loop_
_entity_poly.entity_id
_entity_poly.type
_entity_poly.pdbx_seq_one_letter_code
_entity_poly.pdbx_strand_id
1 'polypeptide(L)' 'MKTQISYRKLDGADGVALVNGDISDTLQAKRELANWLDLPTVENGAAEAARVDQRLQQGGIAPESVQFHHISE' A
#
# COMPACT_ATOMS: atom_id res chain seq x y z
N MET A 1 -17.62 -3.85 -3.50
CA MET A 1 -17.15 -2.91 -2.46
C MET A 1 -15.83 -2.32 -2.93
N LYS A 2 -15.63 -1.02 -2.72
CA LYS A 2 -14.36 -0.34 -3.02
C LYS A 2 -13.66 -0.05 -1.70
N THR A 3 -12.34 0.00 -1.72
CA THR A 3 -11.56 0.43 -0.57
C THR A 3 -10.69 1.61 -0.97
N GLN A 4 -10.74 2.66 -0.16
CA GLN A 4 -9.83 3.78 -0.26
C GLN A 4 -8.62 3.51 0.62
N ILE A 5 -7.43 3.67 0.04
CA ILE A 5 -6.16 3.58 0.74
C ILE A 5 -5.54 4.98 0.76
N SER A 6 -5.36 5.53 1.95
CA SER A 6 -4.64 6.77 2.17
C SER A 6 -3.20 6.46 2.61
N TYR A 7 -2.23 7.20 2.09
CA TYR A 7 -0.81 7.01 2.39
C TYR A 7 -0.06 8.33 2.32
N ARG A 8 1.10 8.38 2.98
CA ARG A 8 2.04 9.50 2.91
C ARG A 8 3.27 9.08 2.14
N LYS A 9 3.76 9.99 1.29
CA LYS A 9 5.04 9.86 0.60
C LYS A 9 6.19 10.31 1.49
N LEU A 10 7.37 9.79 1.21
CA LEU A 10 8.61 10.17 1.90
C LEU A 10 9.00 11.63 1.63
N ASP A 11 8.50 12.24 0.54
CA ASP A 11 8.69 13.67 0.26
C ASP A 11 7.81 14.59 1.13
N GLY A 12 6.85 14.03 1.87
CA GLY A 12 5.92 14.77 2.72
C GLY A 12 4.53 14.97 2.10
N ALA A 13 4.33 14.69 0.81
CA ALA A 13 3.01 14.72 0.19
C ALA A 13 2.12 13.55 0.64
N ASP A 14 0.82 13.79 0.74
CA ASP A 14 -0.18 12.74 0.95
C ASP A 14 -0.76 12.23 -0.38
N GLY A 15 -1.20 10.98 -0.41
CA GLY A 15 -1.75 10.29 -1.56
C GLY A 15 -2.95 9.43 -1.19
N VAL A 16 -3.82 9.20 -2.16
CA VAL A 16 -5.01 8.37 -2.03
C VAL A 16 -5.12 7.46 -3.25
N ALA A 17 -5.28 6.16 -3.02
CA ALA A 17 -5.55 5.16 -4.03
C ALA A 17 -6.94 4.53 -3.81
N LEU A 18 -7.70 4.39 -4.89
CA LEU A 18 -8.98 3.66 -4.87
C LEU A 18 -8.74 2.28 -5.48
N VAL A 19 -8.87 1.25 -4.65
CA VAL A 19 -8.73 -0.14 -5.07
C VAL A 19 -10.07 -0.85 -5.05
N ASN A 20 -10.23 -1.80 -5.96
CA ASN A 20 -11.42 -2.64 -6.02
C ASN A 20 -11.15 -3.91 -5.22
N GLY A 21 -12.02 -4.22 -4.26
CA GLY A 21 -11.86 -5.40 -3.41
C GLY A 21 -12.16 -5.08 -1.95
N ASP A 22 -12.26 -6.13 -1.15
CA ASP A 22 -12.32 -6.00 0.30
C ASP A 22 -10.90 -6.20 0.85
N ILE A 23 -10.38 -5.19 1.54
CA ILE A 23 -9.10 -5.25 2.23
C ILE A 23 -9.40 -5.55 3.69
N SER A 24 -8.99 -6.70 4.18
CA SER A 24 -9.29 -7.10 5.56
C SER A 24 -8.19 -6.72 6.55
N ASP A 25 -6.99 -6.41 6.06
CA ASP A 25 -5.82 -6.11 6.89
C ASP A 25 -4.83 -5.14 6.24
N THR A 26 -3.95 -4.56 7.07
CA THR A 26 -2.97 -3.56 6.64
C THR A 26 -1.93 -4.12 5.67
N LEU A 27 -1.57 -5.41 5.76
CA LEU A 27 -0.60 -6.01 4.85
C LEU A 27 -1.20 -6.13 3.45
N GLN A 28 -2.45 -6.57 3.35
CA GLN A 28 -3.21 -6.58 2.11
C GLN A 28 -3.34 -5.16 1.54
N ALA A 29 -3.64 -4.15 2.37
CA ALA A 29 -3.71 -2.75 1.94
C ALA A 29 -2.40 -2.29 1.29
N LYS A 30 -1.27 -2.54 1.96
CA LYS A 30 0.07 -2.18 1.46
C LYS A 30 0.39 -2.89 0.14
N ARG A 31 0.01 -4.16 0.01
CA ARG A 31 0.24 -4.96 -1.21
C ARG A 31 -0.58 -4.42 -2.38
N GLU A 32 -1.87 -4.16 -2.15
CA GLU A 32 -2.76 -3.61 -3.17
C GLU A 32 -2.32 -2.21 -3.58
N LEU A 33 -1.87 -1.37 -2.65
CA LEU A 33 -1.28 -0.07 -2.96
C LEU A 33 -0.02 -0.21 -3.82
N ALA A 34 0.90 -1.10 -3.46
CA ALA A 34 2.11 -1.33 -4.22
C ALA A 34 1.83 -1.86 -5.64
N ASN A 35 0.79 -2.69 -5.80
CA ASN A 35 0.31 -3.18 -7.09
C ASN A 35 -0.36 -2.06 -7.90
N TRP A 36 -1.20 -1.23 -7.27
CA TRP A 36 -1.86 -0.10 -7.92
C TRP A 36 -0.87 0.93 -8.47
N LEU A 37 0.26 1.13 -7.77
CA LEU A 37 1.37 1.99 -8.18
C LEU A 37 2.35 1.32 -9.14
N ASP A 38 2.11 0.06 -9.52
CA ASP A 38 2.99 -0.74 -10.38
C ASP A 38 4.45 -0.77 -9.89
N LEU A 39 4.66 -0.78 -8.57
CA LEU A 39 6.02 -0.77 -8.01
C LEU A 39 6.72 -2.10 -8.33
N PRO A 40 8.04 -2.14 -8.51
CA PRO A 40 8.74 -3.41 -8.77
C PRO A 40 8.69 -4.34 -7.56
N THR A 41 8.48 -5.64 -7.79
CA THR A 41 8.49 -6.65 -6.72
C THR A 41 9.90 -6.83 -6.16
N VAL A 42 10.03 -6.88 -4.84
CA VAL A 42 11.32 -7.13 -4.17
C VAL A 42 11.42 -8.61 -3.80
N GLU A 43 12.21 -9.36 -4.56
CA GLU A 43 12.54 -10.76 -4.25
C GLU A 43 13.76 -10.83 -3.33
N ASN A 44 13.55 -10.57 -2.05
CA ASN A 44 14.58 -10.75 -1.03
C ASN A 44 14.12 -11.84 -0.04
N GLY A 45 15.02 -12.60 0.56
CA GLY A 45 14.68 -13.71 1.48
C GLY A 45 13.90 -13.32 2.75
N ALA A 46 13.54 -12.05 2.91
CA ALA A 46 12.74 -11.51 4.00
C ALA A 46 11.28 -12.00 4.00
N ALA A 47 10.58 -11.80 5.11
CA ALA A 47 9.15 -12.06 5.23
C ALA A 47 8.33 -11.13 4.31
N GLU A 48 7.15 -11.58 3.87
CA GLU A 48 6.29 -10.85 2.92
C GLU A 48 6.01 -9.40 3.35
N ALA A 49 5.68 -9.19 4.63
CA ALA A 49 5.44 -7.84 5.16
C ALA A 49 6.63 -6.91 4.98
N ALA A 50 7.85 -7.39 5.23
CA ALA A 50 9.07 -6.62 5.02
C ALA A 50 9.35 -6.35 3.54
N ARG A 51 9.05 -7.31 2.64
CA ARG A 51 9.19 -7.12 1.19
C ARG A 51 8.25 -6.04 0.66
N VAL A 52 6.99 -6.05 1.10
CA VAL A 52 5.99 -5.06 0.71
C VAL A 52 6.36 -3.67 1.26
N ASP A 53 6.82 -3.60 2.51
CA ASP A 53 7.29 -2.33 3.09
C ASP A 53 8.48 -1.76 2.32
N GLN A 54 9.46 -2.59 1.96
CA GLN A 54 10.59 -2.18 1.11
C GLN A 54 10.12 -1.71 -0.26
N ARG A 55 9.17 -2.42 -0.89
CA ARG A 55 8.60 -2.03 -2.19
C ARG A 55 7.95 -0.65 -2.12
N LEU A 56 7.14 -0.40 -1.09
CA LEU A 56 6.53 0.92 -0.86
C LEU A 56 7.58 2.01 -0.63
N GLN A 57 8.58 1.74 0.20
CA GLN A 57 9.68 2.69 0.45
C GLN A 57 10.47 3.02 -0.82
N GLN A 58 10.76 2.02 -1.67
CA GLN A 58 11.39 2.24 -2.98
C GLN A 58 10.52 3.08 -3.91
N GLY A 59 9.20 2.94 -3.81
CA GLY A 59 8.22 3.82 -4.47
C GLY A 59 8.05 5.20 -3.84
N GLY A 60 8.84 5.53 -2.81
CA GLY A 60 8.77 6.81 -2.11
C GLY A 60 7.59 6.92 -1.15
N ILE A 61 7.09 5.81 -0.60
CA ILE A 61 5.93 5.78 0.32
C ILE A 61 6.38 5.35 1.72
N ALA A 62 5.82 6.01 2.73
CA ALA A 62 6.00 5.62 4.12
C ALA A 62 5.03 4.47 4.47
N PRO A 63 5.49 3.21 4.62
CA PRO A 63 4.61 2.06 4.81
C PRO A 63 3.79 2.14 6.11
N GLU A 64 4.31 2.79 7.14
CA GLU A 64 3.63 3.02 8.42
C GLU A 64 2.43 3.98 8.31
N SER A 65 2.38 4.79 7.24
CA SER A 65 1.29 5.76 7.02
C SER A 65 0.08 5.17 6.28
N VAL A 66 0.18 3.92 5.81
CA VAL A 66 -0.86 3.29 5.00
C VAL A 66 -2.08 2.98 5.87
N GLN A 67 -3.22 3.56 5.50
CA GLN A 67 -4.51 3.33 6.14
C GLN A 67 -5.55 3.00 5.07
N PHE A 68 -6.45 2.07 5.36
CA PHE A 68 -7.53 1.69 4.45
C PHE A 68 -8.90 1.99 5.06
N HIS A 69 -9.87 2.34 4.22
CA HIS A 69 -11.27 2.56 4.58
C HIS A 69 -12.18 1.92 3.53
N HIS A 70 -13.11 1.08 3.99
CA HIS A 70 -14.11 0.47 3.12
C HIS A 70 -15.15 1.50 2.73
N ILE A 71 -15.40 1.62 1.43
CA ILE A 71 -16.46 2.44 0.86
C ILE A 71 -17.50 1.48 0.28
N SER A 72 -18.61 1.37 0.99
CA SER A 72 -19.82 0.70 0.50
C SER A 72 -20.59 1.72 -0.36
N GLU A 73 -20.80 1.37 -1.63
CA GLU A 73 -21.70 2.08 -2.55
C GLU A 73 -23.06 1.36 -2.55
#